data_AF-A0A6D2HQ06-F1
#
_entry.id   AF-A0A6D2HQ06-F1
#
_cell.length_a   1.000
_cell.length_b   1.000
_cell.length_c   1.000
_cell.angle_alpha   90.00
_cell.angle_beta   90.00
_cell.angle_gamma   90.00
#
_symmetry.space_group_name_H-M   'P 1'
#
loop_
_entity.id
_entity.type
_entity.pdbx_description
1 polymer ?
#
loop_
_entity_poly.entity_id
_entity_poly.type
_entity_poly.pdbx_seq_one_letter_code
_entity_poly.pdbx_strand_id
1 'polypeptide(L)'
;MAGFGNVKISHLRKYHAHLLQQAFDMKMRISSYWAIVLRRIVDSLALYLQLSVKYLVNSQFQKEVVAEMVDPRGGGGVERMMEESPSVASKREKLKNSIKLLKESKDAVAAIVDQTSGYGDR
;
A
#
# COMPACT_ATOMS: atom_id res chain seq x y z
N MET A 1 8.52 -24.23 -39.96
CA MET A 1 9.60 -23.33 -39.48
C MET A 1 9.79 -22.23 -40.52
N ALA A 2 9.62 -20.96 -40.16
CA ALA A 2 10.00 -19.86 -41.04
C ALA A 2 11.52 -19.90 -41.21
N GLY A 3 12.01 -20.22 -42.41
CA GLY A 3 13.45 -20.19 -42.70
C GLY A 3 14.01 -18.77 -42.66
N PHE A 4 15.30 -18.61 -42.94
CA PHE A 4 15.97 -17.30 -42.96
C PHE A 4 15.58 -16.38 -44.14
N GLY A 5 14.52 -16.70 -44.88
CA GLY A 5 14.16 -16.01 -46.11
C GLY A 5 15.16 -16.24 -47.24
N ASN A 6 15.09 -15.41 -48.30
CA ASN A 6 16.01 -15.48 -49.42
C ASN A 6 17.32 -14.74 -49.07
N VAL A 7 18.43 -15.48 -48.91
CA VAL A 7 19.72 -14.92 -48.50
C VAL A 7 20.71 -14.98 -49.67
N LYS A 8 21.22 -13.81 -50.09
CA LYS A 8 22.22 -13.71 -51.16
C LYS A 8 23.58 -14.19 -50.66
N ILE A 9 24.03 -15.39 -51.08
CA ILE A 9 25.30 -16.00 -50.64
C ILE A 9 26.50 -15.77 -51.57
N SER A 10 26.32 -15.08 -52.71
CA SER A 10 27.39 -14.93 -53.72
C SER A 10 28.64 -14.25 -53.16
N HIS A 11 28.48 -13.32 -52.22
CA HIS A 11 29.57 -12.61 -51.56
C HIS A 11 30.38 -13.48 -50.60
N LEU A 12 29.87 -14.65 -50.20
CA LEU A 12 30.55 -15.57 -49.28
C LEU A 12 31.55 -16.50 -49.98
N ARG A 13 31.41 -16.69 -51.30
CA ARG A 13 32.27 -17.59 -52.09
C ARG A 13 33.75 -17.17 -52.13
N LYS A 14 34.07 -15.93 -51.71
CA LYS A 14 35.45 -15.41 -51.61
C LYS A 14 36.21 -15.89 -50.36
N TYR A 15 35.53 -16.57 -49.43
CA TYR A 15 36.12 -17.03 -48.18
C TYR A 15 36.34 -18.55 -48.18
N HIS A 16 37.36 -19.02 -47.45
CA HIS A 16 37.62 -20.45 -47.27
C HIS A 16 36.46 -21.14 -46.53
N ALA A 17 36.13 -22.36 -46.95
CA ALA A 17 35.02 -23.14 -46.42
C ALA A 17 35.06 -23.32 -44.90
N HIS A 18 36.25 -23.53 -44.32
CA HIS A 18 36.41 -23.69 -42.88
C HIS A 18 36.00 -22.42 -42.09
N LEU A 19 36.36 -21.24 -42.58
CA LEU A 19 35.99 -19.96 -41.98
C LEU A 19 34.46 -19.76 -42.03
N LEU A 20 33.84 -20.08 -43.18
CA LEU A 20 32.38 -19.99 -43.34
C LEU A 20 31.64 -20.94 -42.40
N GLN A 21 32.14 -22.17 -42.24
CA GLN A 21 31.56 -23.16 -41.34
C GLN A 21 31.66 -22.71 -39.87
N GLN A 22 32.81 -22.18 -39.45
CA GLN A 22 33.00 -21.67 -38.10
C GLN A 22 32.08 -20.47 -37.80
N ALA A 23 31.97 -19.52 -38.72
CA ALA A 23 31.09 -18.37 -38.58
C ALA A 23 29.61 -18.78 -38.51
N PHE A 24 29.20 -19.76 -39.32
CA PHE A 24 27.85 -20.30 -39.29
C PHE A 24 27.53 -21.00 -37.97
N ASP A 25 28.43 -21.86 -37.48
CA ASP A 25 28.29 -22.53 -36.19
C ASP A 25 28.20 -21.53 -35.04
N MET A 26 29.06 -20.50 -35.02
CA MET A 26 28.97 -19.41 -34.05
C MET A 26 27.62 -18.68 -34.11
N LYS A 27 27.13 -18.34 -35.31
CA LYS A 27 25.82 -17.70 -35.47
C LYS A 27 24.69 -18.58 -34.93
N MET A 28 24.67 -19.87 -35.25
CA MET A 28 23.64 -20.80 -34.80
C MET A 28 23.67 -20.96 -33.27
N ARG A 29 24.85 -21.03 -32.66
CA ARG A 29 25.01 -21.05 -31.21
C ARG A 29 24.50 -19.75 -30.58
N ILE A 30 24.93 -18.59 -31.06
CA ILE A 30 24.49 -17.30 -30.52
C ILE A 30 22.97 -17.15 -30.66
N SER A 31 22.40 -17.48 -31.82
CA SER A 31 20.95 -17.39 -32.04
C SER A 31 20.15 -18.31 -31.12
N SER A 32 20.63 -19.53 -30.86
CA SER A 32 19.96 -20.44 -29.91
C SER A 32 20.12 -20.00 -28.46
N TYR A 33 21.30 -19.53 -28.05
CA TYR A 33 21.52 -19.01 -26.70
C TYR A 33 20.77 -17.71 -26.42
N TRP A 34 20.54 -16.87 -27.43
CA TRP A 34 19.88 -15.58 -27.25
C TRP A 34 18.49 -15.68 -26.62
N ALA A 35 17.70 -16.68 -27.02
CA ALA A 35 16.38 -16.92 -26.43
C ALA A 35 16.47 -17.24 -24.91
N ILE A 36 17.49 -18.01 -24.52
CA ILE A 36 17.72 -18.38 -23.12
C ILE A 36 18.17 -17.16 -22.32
N VAL A 37 19.09 -16.36 -22.88
CA VAL A 37 19.58 -15.12 -22.25
C VAL A 37 18.43 -14.14 -22.01
N LEU A 38 17.60 -13.90 -23.03
CA LEU A 38 16.45 -13.02 -22.89
C LEU A 38 15.49 -13.49 -21.80
N ARG A 39 15.16 -14.79 -21.77
CA ARG A 39 14.28 -15.34 -20.74
C ARG A 39 14.88 -15.18 -19.34
N ARG A 40 16.17 -15.49 -19.17
CA ARG A 40 16.85 -15.31 -17.88
C ARG A 40 16.86 -13.87 -17.40
N ILE A 41 17.04 -12.90 -18.29
CA ILE A 41 17.00 -11.48 -17.93
C ILE A 41 15.60 -11.10 -17.45
N VAL A 42 14.56 -11.51 -18.19
CA VAL A 42 13.16 -11.25 -17.83
C VAL A 42 12.82 -11.88 -16.47
N ASP A 43 13.17 -13.16 -16.27
CA ASP A 43 12.89 -13.87 -15.03
C ASP A 43 13.65 -13.24 -13.84
N SER A 44 14.92 -12.86 -14.04
CA SER A 44 15.73 -12.22 -13.00
C SER A 44 15.18 -10.85 -12.61
N LEU A 45 14.75 -10.05 -13.59
CA LEU A 45 14.16 -8.74 -13.34
C LEU A 45 12.80 -8.88 -12.62
N ALA A 46 11.97 -9.84 -13.05
CA ALA A 46 10.70 -10.12 -12.40
C ALA A 46 10.89 -10.52 -10.93
N LEU A 47 11.82 -11.44 -10.66
CA LEU A 47 12.14 -11.86 -9.30
C LEU A 47 12.70 -10.71 -8.45
N TYR A 48 13.61 -9.91 -9.01
CA TYR A 48 14.20 -8.76 -8.32
C TYR A 48 13.13 -7.73 -7.94
N LEU A 49 12.24 -7.38 -8.88
CA LEU A 49 11.15 -6.44 -8.63
C LEU A 49 10.17 -6.98 -7.60
N GLN A 50 9.77 -8.25 -7.71
CA GLN A 50 8.89 -8.90 -6.73
C GLN A 50 9.51 -8.91 -5.33
N LEU A 51 10.80 -9.24 -5.22
CA LEU A 51 11.51 -9.22 -3.94
C LEU A 51 11.59 -7.80 -3.36
N SER A 52 11.95 -6.82 -4.20
CA SER A 52 12.09 -5.43 -3.80
C SER A 52 10.77 -4.84 -3.30
N VAL A 53 9.67 -5.07 -4.04
CA VAL A 53 8.33 -4.63 -3.65
C VAL A 53 7.87 -5.33 -2.37
N LYS A 54 8.06 -6.66 -2.26
CA LYS A 54 7.71 -7.40 -1.03
C LYS A 54 8.50 -6.88 0.17
N TYR A 55 9.79 -6.60 0.00
CA TYR A 55 10.62 -6.06 1.07
C TYR A 55 10.16 -4.65 1.48
N LEU A 56 9.91 -3.77 0.50
CA LEU A 56 9.39 -2.43 0.73
C LEU A 56 8.08 -2.49 1.53
N VAL A 57 7.10 -3.25 1.05
CA VAL A 57 5.76 -3.33 1.67
C VAL A 57 5.79 -4.03 3.02
N ASN A 58 6.47 -5.16 3.14
CA ASN A 58 6.42 -5.97 4.36
C ASN A 58 7.39 -5.52 5.45
N SER A 59 8.47 -4.83 5.10
CA SER A 59 9.55 -4.52 6.06
C SER A 59 9.76 -3.03 6.30
N GLN A 60 9.44 -2.17 5.32
CA GLN A 60 9.71 -0.73 5.42
C GLN A 60 8.43 0.10 5.54
N PHE A 61 7.40 -0.22 4.75
CA PHE A 61 6.19 0.59 4.68
C PHE A 61 5.52 0.80 6.03
N GLN A 62 5.35 -0.26 6.83
CA GLN A 62 4.78 -0.10 8.18
C GLN A 62 5.62 0.78 9.09
N LYS A 63 6.96 0.74 8.96
CA LYS A 63 7.86 1.56 9.78
C LYS A 63 7.72 3.04 9.42
N GLU A 64 7.62 3.35 8.12
CA GLU A 64 7.42 4.72 7.64
C GLU A 64 6.06 5.26 8.06
N VAL A 65 4.98 4.47 7.91
CA VAL A 65 3.64 4.85 8.35
C VAL A 65 3.60 5.13 9.85
N VAL A 66 4.18 4.25 10.67
CA VAL A 66 4.24 4.44 12.14
C VAL A 66 5.11 5.66 12.50
N ALA A 67 6.23 5.85 11.81
CA ALA A 67 7.09 7.00 12.03
C ALA A 67 6.33 8.30 11.75
N GLU A 68 5.60 8.41 10.65
CA GLU A 68 4.78 9.59 10.33
C GLU A 68 3.65 9.80 11.36
N MET A 69 2.99 8.71 11.78
CA MET A 69 1.90 8.76 12.75
C MET A 69 2.34 9.25 14.13
N VAL A 70 3.51 8.81 14.59
CA VAL A 70 4.00 9.01 15.97
C VAL A 70 5.07 10.09 16.06
N ASP A 71 5.53 10.69 14.94
CA ASP A 71 6.55 11.75 14.97
C ASP A 71 6.08 12.95 15.81
N PRO A 72 6.71 13.21 16.98
CA PRO A 72 6.34 14.33 17.84
C PRO A 72 6.62 15.69 17.16
N ARG A 73 7.51 15.73 16.15
CA ARG A 73 7.85 16.94 15.41
C ARG A 73 6.97 17.17 14.18
N GLY A 74 6.30 16.11 13.69
CA GLY A 74 5.47 16.10 12.48
C GLY A 74 4.02 16.55 12.68
N GLY A 75 3.72 17.23 13.79
CA GLY A 75 2.39 17.77 14.06
C GLY A 75 1.33 16.70 14.38
N GLY A 76 1.72 15.64 15.09
CA GLY A 76 0.79 14.69 15.71
C GLY A 76 -0.16 14.02 14.71
N GLY A 77 0.37 13.20 13.80
CA GLY A 77 -0.44 12.51 12.79
C GLY A 77 -1.64 11.76 13.38
N VAL A 78 -1.41 10.99 14.46
CA VAL A 78 -2.49 10.34 15.22
C VAL A 78 -3.46 11.35 15.83
N GLU A 79 -2.95 12.44 16.41
CA GLU A 79 -3.78 13.46 17.06
C GLU A 79 -4.72 14.14 16.07
N ARG A 80 -4.24 14.45 14.86
CA ARG A 80 -5.05 14.97 13.75
C ARG A 80 -6.07 13.96 13.24
N MET A 81 -5.73 12.67 13.20
CA MET A 81 -6.68 11.61 12.83
C MET A 81 -7.77 11.40 13.90
N MET A 82 -7.46 11.70 15.15
CA MET A 82 -8.39 11.63 16.28
C MET A 82 -9.13 12.95 16.51
N GLU A 83 -8.84 13.99 15.72
CA GLU A 83 -9.56 15.25 15.78
C GLU A 83 -11.01 15.04 15.33
N GLU A 84 -11.92 15.36 16.22
CA GLU A 84 -13.34 15.25 15.98
C GLU A 84 -13.82 16.26 14.94
N SER A 85 -14.78 15.86 14.10
CA SER A 85 -15.38 16.83 13.19
C SER A 85 -16.20 17.88 13.97
N PRO A 86 -16.24 19.15 13.51
CA PRO A 86 -17.00 20.21 14.20
C PRO A 86 -18.48 19.88 14.42
N SER A 87 -19.08 19.13 13.48
CA SER A 87 -20.47 18.66 13.59
C SER A 87 -20.66 17.66 14.73
N VAL A 88 -19.73 16.72 14.89
CA VAL A 88 -19.76 15.74 15.99
C VAL A 88 -19.48 16.42 17.33
N ALA A 89 -18.52 17.34 17.37
CA ALA A 89 -18.21 18.16 18.53
C ALA A 89 -19.45 18.91 19.04
N SER A 90 -20.14 19.63 18.14
CA SER A 90 -21.34 20.39 18.46
C SER A 90 -22.48 19.49 18.97
N LYS A 91 -22.68 18.32 18.35
CA LYS A 91 -23.68 17.34 18.80
C LYS A 91 -23.35 16.79 20.19
N ARG A 92 -22.09 16.45 20.45
CA ARG A 92 -21.66 15.95 21.77
C ARG A 92 -21.89 17.00 22.85
N GLU A 93 -21.55 18.25 22.58
CA GLU A 93 -21.73 19.34 23.55
C GLU A 93 -23.21 19.58 23.86
N LYS A 94 -24.08 19.61 22.84
CA LYS A 94 -25.54 19.69 23.05
C LYS A 94 -26.06 18.54 23.91
N LEU A 95 -25.66 17.31 23.60
CA LEU A 95 -26.08 16.14 24.36
C LEU A 95 -25.59 16.19 25.82
N LYS A 96 -24.34 16.59 26.04
CA LYS A 96 -23.76 16.79 27.39
C LYS A 96 -24.58 17.79 28.20
N ASN A 97 -24.99 18.89 27.58
CA ASN A 97 -25.81 19.91 28.23
C ASN A 97 -27.23 19.42 28.55
N SER A 98 -27.86 18.69 27.62
CA SER A 98 -29.16 18.05 27.88
C SER A 98 -29.09 17.04 29.03
N ILE A 99 -28.03 16.22 29.09
CA ILE A 99 -27.83 15.25 30.18
C ILE A 99 -27.67 15.97 31.53
N LYS A 100 -26.93 17.09 31.56
CA LYS A 100 -26.77 17.90 32.78
C LYS A 100 -28.12 18.42 33.28
N LEU A 101 -28.92 19.02 32.41
CA LEU A 101 -30.25 19.55 32.76
C LEU A 101 -31.20 18.45 33.24
N LEU A 102 -31.16 17.26 32.62
CA LEU A 102 -31.99 16.14 33.04
C LEU A 102 -31.61 15.63 34.45
N LYS A 103 -30.32 15.69 34.83
CA LYS A 103 -29.89 15.37 36.20
C LYS A 103 -30.43 16.38 37.20
N GLU A 104 -30.30 17.68 36.91
CA GLU A 104 -30.82 18.75 37.77
C GLU A 104 -32.36 18.66 37.92
N SER A 105 -33.07 18.38 36.83
CA SER A 105 -34.53 18.18 36.86
C SER A 105 -34.93 16.95 37.68
N LYS A 106 -34.20 15.85 37.57
CA LYS A 106 -34.42 14.66 38.42
C LYS A 106 -34.31 15.03 39.90
N ASP A 107 -33.27 15.75 40.28
CA ASP A 107 -33.03 16.11 41.68
C ASP A 107 -34.11 17.07 42.21
N ALA A 108 -34.56 18.03 41.39
CA ALA A 108 -35.67 18.92 41.73
C ALA A 108 -36.99 18.17 41.92
N VAL A 109 -37.31 17.22 41.05
CA VAL A 109 -38.51 16.38 41.18
C VAL A 109 -38.43 15.50 42.42
N ALA A 110 -37.27 14.91 42.72
CA ALA A 110 -37.07 14.14 43.95
C ALA A 110 -37.36 14.99 45.21
N ALA A 111 -36.86 16.23 45.27
CA ALA A 111 -37.12 17.13 46.38
C ALA A 111 -38.61 17.48 46.55
N ILE A 112 -39.37 17.60 45.45
CA ILE A 112 -40.83 17.82 45.48
C ILE A 112 -41.55 16.57 46.01
N VAL A 113 -41.15 15.38 45.55
CA VAL A 113 -41.73 14.11 46.02
C VAL A 113 -41.48 13.93 47.52
N ASP A 114 -40.28 14.23 48.00
CA ASP A 114 -39.94 14.14 49.42
C ASP A 114 -40.81 15.10 50.26
N GLN A 115 -40.99 16.35 49.80
CA GLN A 115 -41.86 17.33 50.48
C GLN A 115 -43.34 16.89 50.53
N THR A 116 -43.85 16.29 49.45
CA THR A 116 -45.24 15.83 49.39
C THR A 116 -45.49 14.57 50.21
N SER A 117 -44.53 13.65 50.26
CA SER A 117 -44.62 12.44 51.11
C SER A 117 -44.64 12.77 52.61
N GLY A 118 -43.89 13.80 53.04
CA GLY A 118 -43.91 14.29 54.42
C GLY A 118 -45.20 15.02 54.82
N TYR A 119 -46.05 15.41 53.86
CA TYR A 119 -47.34 16.07 54.13
C TYR A 119 -48.51 15.07 54.24
N GLY A 120 -48.35 13.85 53.73
CA GLY A 120 -49.36 12.79 53.78
C GLY A 120 -49.40 11.99 55.09
N ASP A 121 -48.50 12.24 56.03
CA ASP A 121 -48.37 11.54 57.32
C ASP A 121 -48.83 12.41 58.51
N ARG A 122 -49.74 13.36 58.25
CA ARG A 122 -50.41 14.21 59.26
C ARG A 122 -51.92 14.03 59.21
#